data_AF-A0A7J8CTU7-F1
#
_entry.id   AF-A0A7J8CTU7-F1
#
_cell.length_a   1.000
_cell.length_b   1.000
_cell.length_c   1.000
_cell.angle_alpha   90.00
_cell.angle_beta   90.00
_cell.angle_gamma   90.00
#
_symmetry.space_group_name_H-M   'P 1'
#
loop_
_entity.id
_entity.type
_entity.pdbx_description
1 polymer ?
#
loop_
_entity_poly.entity_id
_entity_poly.type
_entity_poly.pdbx_seq_one_letter_code
_entity_poly.pdbx_strand_id
1 'polypeptide(L)'
;MASRSHNNPEDRHTPSNHLLIKAVKEENRELVQQLLEEGADVNFQEETGGWSPLHNAVQNDSEDMVSLLLRYGADPGLRKRNGATPFIIAGIVGNVRLLQLFLSEGAGVDEHDRHGFTAFMEAAAYGRVGALRFLHDSGAQVNLGRQPLEEQKQLRKGGATALMDAAENGQIEVLRILLEEMGADVNIRDNMGRNALIHALVNLEPSNEVAISCLLLDHGAEVNVRGEKGKTPLILAVEKGHLDLVQKLLEQEDIEINDTDREGKTALRWAVECNQTKIAQLLCDKGASTDCGNLVRLARHNYNHPLAKFLLQRGARDDPAPAEDWEPQSSHWGAALRHLRRIYRPVIGRLKIFIDEEYKIADTSEGGVYLGFYEEQEVAVKRFSEDSSRGQKEVSCLQSIRANSNLVTFYGSESHKGCLYVCLSLCEQTLEEHLAKHKGEAVDNEEDVFARNILLSVFRALVELHLSCGYSHQDLQPQNILIDSKNAVRLADFDNSIKWAGEPGQITSDLENGRHQ
;
A
#
# COMPACT_ATOMS: atom_id res chain seq x y z
N MET A 1 -36.74 -20.15 46.42
CA MET A 1 -36.82 -18.80 45.83
C MET A 1 -36.61 -18.95 44.33
N ALA A 2 -37.66 -18.70 43.55
CA ALA A 2 -37.63 -18.83 42.10
C ALA A 2 -36.87 -17.64 41.49
N SER A 3 -35.75 -17.90 40.82
CA SER A 3 -35.07 -16.92 39.97
C SER A 3 -35.84 -16.82 38.66
N ARG A 4 -36.67 -15.77 38.53
CA ARG A 4 -37.27 -15.36 37.27
C ARG A 4 -36.15 -15.11 36.27
N SER A 5 -36.10 -15.88 35.18
CA SER A 5 -35.37 -15.44 33.99
C SER A 5 -36.09 -14.20 33.47
N HIS A 6 -35.41 -13.06 33.52
CA HIS A 6 -35.80 -11.90 32.74
C HIS A 6 -35.50 -12.22 31.27
N ASN A 7 -36.45 -12.89 30.60
CA ASN A 7 -36.54 -12.82 29.15
C ASN A 7 -36.93 -11.38 28.83
N ASN A 8 -35.93 -10.57 28.48
CA ASN A 8 -36.16 -9.23 27.99
C ASN A 8 -36.96 -9.37 26.67
N PRO A 9 -38.11 -8.70 26.51
CA PRO A 9 -38.91 -8.79 25.27
C PRO A 9 -38.11 -8.39 24.02
N GLU A 10 -37.05 -7.60 24.18
CA GLU A 10 -36.09 -7.25 23.11
C GLU A 10 -35.37 -8.46 22.49
N ASP A 11 -35.13 -9.54 23.24
CA ASP A 11 -34.41 -10.73 22.76
C ASP A 11 -35.26 -11.68 21.90
N ARG A 12 -36.59 -11.50 21.87
CA ARG A 12 -37.49 -12.36 21.06
C ARG A 12 -37.62 -11.89 19.61
N HIS A 13 -37.38 -10.61 19.34
CA HIS A 13 -37.57 -10.01 18.03
C HIS A 13 -36.28 -9.91 17.20
N THR A 14 -35.11 -10.04 17.83
CA THR A 14 -33.79 -9.96 17.18
C THR A 14 -33.59 -10.97 16.03
N PRO A 15 -34.01 -12.26 16.13
CA PRO A 15 -33.93 -13.18 14.99
C PRO A 15 -34.88 -12.81 13.84
N SER A 16 -36.06 -12.26 14.16
CA SER A 16 -37.07 -11.83 13.18
C SER A 16 -36.61 -10.60 12.39
N ASN A 17 -35.95 -9.65 13.07
CA ASN A 17 -35.46 -8.42 12.46
C ASN A 17 -34.31 -8.67 11.47
N HIS A 18 -33.40 -9.58 11.80
CA HIS A 18 -32.36 -10.03 10.87
C HIS A 18 -32.96 -10.76 9.65
N LEU A 19 -34.02 -11.54 9.88
CA LEU A 19 -34.73 -12.23 8.81
C LEU A 19 -35.44 -11.25 7.87
N LEU A 20 -35.96 -10.13 8.37
CA LEU A 20 -36.54 -9.07 7.54
C LEU A 20 -35.50 -8.47 6.58
N ILE A 21 -34.31 -8.10 7.08
CA ILE A 21 -33.22 -7.60 6.22
C ILE A 21 -32.83 -8.65 5.18
N LYS A 22 -32.72 -9.92 5.58
CA LYS A 22 -32.41 -11.02 4.66
C LYS A 22 -33.48 -11.18 3.57
N ALA A 23 -34.76 -11.15 3.94
CA ALA A 23 -35.87 -11.27 3.00
C ALA A 23 -35.91 -10.11 1.99
N VAL A 24 -35.59 -8.88 2.42
CA VAL A 24 -35.43 -7.73 1.52
C VAL A 24 -34.27 -7.94 0.54
N LYS A 25 -33.11 -8.39 1.03
CA LYS A 25 -31.93 -8.67 0.18
C LYS A 25 -32.20 -9.75 -0.87
N GLU A 26 -33.04 -10.73 -0.53
CA GLU A 26 -33.47 -11.81 -1.42
C GLU A 26 -34.68 -11.44 -2.30
N GLU A 27 -35.15 -10.19 -2.22
CA GLU A 27 -36.33 -9.67 -2.94
C GLU A 27 -37.63 -10.48 -2.70
N ASN A 28 -37.74 -11.16 -1.57
CA ASN A 28 -38.89 -11.98 -1.21
C ASN A 28 -39.99 -11.13 -0.59
N ARG A 29 -40.80 -10.49 -1.44
CA ARG A 29 -41.86 -9.56 -1.03
C ARG A 29 -42.90 -10.18 -0.11
N GLU A 30 -43.33 -11.42 -0.38
CA GLU A 30 -44.32 -12.13 0.43
C GLU A 30 -43.81 -12.34 1.86
N LEU A 31 -42.55 -12.79 2.00
CA LEU A 31 -41.93 -12.98 3.31
C LEU A 31 -41.71 -11.63 4.03
N VAL A 32 -41.29 -10.59 3.31
CA VAL A 32 -41.17 -9.23 3.90
C VAL A 32 -42.52 -8.77 4.44
N GLN A 33 -43.58 -8.89 3.65
CA GLN A 33 -44.92 -8.49 4.09
C GLN A 33 -45.37 -9.30 5.31
N GLN A 34 -45.19 -10.62 5.30
CA GLN A 34 -45.53 -11.48 6.44
C GLN A 34 -44.78 -11.04 7.72
N LEU A 35 -43.47 -10.81 7.63
CA LEU A 35 -42.65 -10.42 8.78
C LEU A 35 -43.07 -9.06 9.36
N LEU A 36 -43.42 -8.10 8.50
CA LEU A 36 -43.92 -6.79 8.92
C LEU A 36 -45.29 -6.89 9.61
N GLU A 37 -46.20 -7.73 9.08
CA GLU A 37 -47.50 -8.02 9.70
C GLU A 37 -47.36 -8.72 11.06
N GLU A 38 -46.32 -9.55 11.23
CA GLU A 38 -45.95 -10.18 12.50
C GLU A 38 -45.23 -9.24 13.48
N GLY A 39 -45.02 -7.97 13.10
CA GLY A 39 -44.45 -6.93 13.97
C GLY A 39 -42.92 -6.91 13.99
N ALA A 40 -42.25 -7.37 12.93
CA ALA A 40 -40.82 -7.12 12.76
C ALA A 40 -40.54 -5.61 12.72
N ASP A 41 -39.43 -5.19 13.31
CA ASP A 41 -39.03 -3.78 13.33
C ASP A 41 -38.54 -3.35 11.94
N VAL A 42 -39.37 -2.57 11.25
CA VAL A 42 -39.09 -2.04 9.91
C VAL A 42 -37.87 -1.11 9.88
N ASN A 43 -37.51 -0.51 11.02
CA ASN A 43 -36.38 0.41 11.17
C ASN A 43 -35.17 -0.25 11.84
N PHE A 44 -35.17 -1.57 12.01
CA PHE A 44 -34.04 -2.31 12.54
C PHE A 44 -32.76 -1.98 11.77
N GLN A 45 -31.66 -1.76 12.47
CA GLN A 45 -30.34 -1.51 11.90
C GLN A 45 -29.38 -2.61 12.33
N GLU A 46 -28.74 -3.29 11.38
CA GLU A 46 -27.77 -4.34 11.70
C GLU A 46 -26.47 -3.78 12.31
N GLU A 47 -25.75 -4.62 13.05
CA GLU A 47 -24.71 -4.21 13.99
C GLU A 47 -23.37 -3.86 13.34
N THR A 48 -23.14 -4.15 12.06
CA THR A 48 -21.85 -3.86 11.41
C THR A 48 -21.85 -2.49 10.75
N GLY A 49 -22.80 -2.22 9.86
CA GLY A 49 -22.90 -1.00 9.06
C GLY A 49 -24.11 -0.13 9.37
N GLY A 50 -25.02 -0.56 10.25
CA GLY A 50 -26.28 0.15 10.53
C GLY A 50 -27.27 0.10 9.35
N TRP A 51 -27.20 -0.90 8.49
CA TRP A 51 -28.13 -1.03 7.37
C TRP A 51 -29.53 -1.40 7.85
N SER A 52 -30.55 -0.72 7.31
CA SER A 52 -31.96 -1.04 7.57
C SER A 52 -32.61 -1.77 6.38
N PRO A 53 -33.80 -2.38 6.55
CA PRO A 53 -34.58 -2.89 5.43
C PRO A 53 -34.72 -1.88 4.29
N LEU A 54 -35.02 -0.62 4.60
CA LEU A 54 -35.17 0.44 3.59
C LEU A 54 -33.88 0.71 2.81
N HIS A 55 -32.73 0.79 3.49
CA HIS A 55 -31.44 0.96 2.80
C HIS A 55 -31.16 -0.18 1.81
N ASN A 56 -31.46 -1.43 2.19
CA ASN A 56 -31.27 -2.59 1.32
C ASN A 56 -32.24 -2.60 0.13
N ALA A 57 -33.51 -2.21 0.35
CA ALA A 57 -34.49 -2.10 -0.72
C ALA A 57 -34.10 -1.04 -1.77
N VAL A 58 -33.58 0.12 -1.33
CA VAL A 58 -33.04 1.14 -2.24
C VAL A 58 -31.81 0.62 -2.97
N GLN A 59 -30.87 -0.02 -2.27
CA GLN A 59 -29.65 -0.56 -2.87
C GLN A 59 -29.93 -1.61 -3.96
N ASN A 60 -31.01 -2.38 -3.80
CA ASN A 60 -31.51 -3.35 -4.78
C ASN A 60 -32.35 -2.70 -5.90
N ASP A 61 -32.51 -1.37 -5.90
CA ASP A 61 -33.32 -0.64 -6.87
C ASP A 61 -34.81 -1.07 -6.92
N SER A 62 -35.35 -1.52 -5.78
CA SER A 62 -36.71 -2.07 -5.71
C SER A 62 -37.72 -1.03 -5.21
N GLU A 63 -38.29 -0.24 -6.14
CA GLU A 63 -39.34 0.77 -5.86
C GLU A 63 -40.54 0.16 -5.12
N ASP A 64 -40.93 -1.06 -5.46
CA ASP A 64 -42.05 -1.78 -4.84
C ASP A 64 -41.75 -2.13 -3.38
N MET A 65 -40.53 -2.62 -3.10
CA MET A 65 -40.11 -2.95 -1.75
C MET A 65 -39.95 -1.70 -0.89
N VAL A 66 -39.39 -0.62 -1.45
CA VAL A 66 -39.32 0.70 -0.80
C VAL A 66 -40.73 1.17 -0.43
N SER A 67 -41.67 1.12 -1.37
CA SER A 67 -43.06 1.53 -1.14
C SER A 67 -43.74 0.68 -0.07
N LEU A 68 -43.48 -0.63 -0.04
CA LEU A 68 -44.00 -1.53 1.01
C LEU A 68 -43.46 -1.13 2.38
N LEU A 69 -42.14 -0.97 2.51
CA LEU A 69 -41.49 -0.63 3.78
C LEU A 69 -41.95 0.72 4.32
N LEU A 70 -42.07 1.74 3.46
CA LEU A 70 -42.58 3.07 3.85
C LEU A 70 -44.03 3.01 4.37
N ARG A 71 -44.91 2.19 3.75
CA ARG A 71 -46.28 1.99 4.23
C ARG A 71 -46.34 1.36 5.63
N TYR A 72 -45.34 0.57 6.00
CA TYR A 72 -45.19 -0.02 7.33
C TYR A 72 -44.42 0.88 8.30
N GLY A 73 -44.13 2.14 7.94
CA GLY A 73 -43.51 3.12 8.83
C GLY A 73 -41.99 3.12 8.84
N ALA A 74 -41.35 2.64 7.76
CA ALA A 74 -39.92 2.88 7.57
C ALA A 74 -39.62 4.39 7.57
N ASP A 75 -38.62 4.81 8.31
CA ASP A 75 -38.17 6.20 8.36
C ASP A 75 -37.36 6.54 7.10
N PRO A 76 -37.85 7.42 6.20
CA PRO A 76 -37.17 7.77 4.95
C PRO A 76 -35.86 8.54 5.16
N GLY A 77 -35.66 9.15 6.34
CA GLY A 77 -34.47 9.91 6.71
C GLY A 77 -33.47 9.13 7.57
N LEU A 78 -33.74 7.85 7.88
CA LEU A 78 -32.89 7.04 8.77
C LEU A 78 -31.48 6.90 8.17
N ARG A 79 -30.45 7.16 8.97
CA ARG A 79 -29.05 7.10 8.52
C ARG A 79 -28.37 5.82 8.96
N LYS A 80 -27.65 5.17 8.04
CA LYS A 80 -26.71 4.07 8.39
C LYS A 80 -25.44 4.62 9.06
N ARG A 81 -24.50 3.76 9.49
CA ARG A 81 -23.35 4.18 10.32
C ARG A 81 -22.42 5.21 9.69
N ASN A 82 -22.21 5.17 8.38
CA ASN A 82 -21.42 6.21 7.70
C ASN A 82 -22.20 7.52 7.53
N GLY A 83 -23.48 7.56 7.93
CA GLY A 83 -24.36 8.72 7.81
C GLY A 83 -25.18 8.77 6.53
N ALA A 84 -25.02 7.86 5.58
CA ALA A 84 -25.81 7.90 4.34
C ALA A 84 -27.29 7.60 4.62
N THR A 85 -28.17 8.34 3.97
CA THR A 85 -29.63 8.17 3.95
C THR A 85 -30.06 7.32 2.76
N PRO A 86 -31.31 6.82 2.73
CA PRO A 86 -31.91 6.23 1.53
C PRO A 86 -31.81 7.13 0.28
N PHE A 87 -31.95 8.46 0.44
CA PHE A 87 -31.78 9.42 -0.66
C PHE A 87 -30.36 9.39 -1.27
N ILE A 88 -29.32 9.38 -0.44
CA ILE A 88 -27.93 9.30 -0.92
C ILE A 88 -27.69 7.97 -1.65
N ILE A 89 -28.20 6.84 -1.12
CA ILE A 89 -28.08 5.53 -1.79
C ILE A 89 -28.82 5.52 -3.15
N ALA A 90 -29.97 6.19 -3.26
CA ALA A 90 -30.67 6.33 -4.54
C ALA A 90 -29.81 7.06 -5.60
N GLY A 91 -28.92 7.96 -5.19
CA GLY A 91 -27.91 8.59 -6.06
C GLY A 91 -26.86 7.59 -6.59
N ILE A 92 -26.39 6.68 -5.72
CA ILE A 92 -25.46 5.58 -6.10
C ILE A 92 -26.10 4.66 -7.14
N VAL A 93 -27.35 4.28 -6.91
CA VAL A 93 -28.12 3.38 -7.79
C VAL A 93 -28.48 4.10 -9.10
N GLY A 94 -28.79 5.39 -9.01
CA GLY A 94 -29.14 6.23 -10.16
C GLY A 94 -30.63 6.24 -10.48
N ASN A 95 -31.49 5.79 -9.57
CA ASN A 95 -32.94 5.75 -9.79
C ASN A 95 -33.58 7.12 -9.47
N VAL A 96 -33.98 7.82 -10.52
CA VAL A 96 -34.63 9.14 -10.46
C VAL A 96 -35.96 9.11 -9.69
N ARG A 97 -36.73 8.02 -9.77
CA ARG A 97 -38.01 7.91 -9.06
C ARG A 97 -37.81 7.77 -7.56
N LEU A 98 -36.80 7.01 -7.12
CA LEU A 98 -36.43 6.92 -5.71
C LEU A 98 -35.90 8.26 -5.20
N LEU A 99 -35.07 8.96 -5.97
CA LEU A 99 -34.61 10.31 -5.63
C LEU A 99 -35.80 11.28 -5.48
N GLN A 100 -36.73 11.27 -6.43
CA GLN A 100 -37.94 12.08 -6.39
C GLN A 100 -38.83 11.75 -5.18
N LEU A 101 -39.00 10.47 -4.87
CA LEU A 101 -39.74 10.00 -3.71
C LEU A 101 -39.13 10.56 -2.42
N PHE A 102 -37.83 10.35 -2.18
CA PHE A 102 -37.22 10.80 -0.93
C PHE A 102 -37.15 12.32 -0.78
N LEU A 103 -37.01 13.08 -1.89
CA LEU A 103 -37.19 14.54 -1.84
C LEU A 103 -38.61 14.93 -1.40
N SER A 104 -39.65 14.21 -1.87
CA SER A 104 -41.02 14.45 -1.43
C SER A 104 -41.29 14.07 0.03
N GLU A 105 -40.50 13.14 0.57
CA GLU A 105 -40.49 12.75 1.99
C GLU A 105 -39.60 13.66 2.86
N GLY A 106 -39.05 14.73 2.30
CA GLY A 106 -38.33 15.78 3.03
C GLY A 106 -36.81 15.66 3.07
N ALA A 107 -36.20 14.79 2.26
CA ALA A 107 -34.74 14.75 2.11
C ALA A 107 -34.20 16.09 1.59
N GLY A 108 -33.05 16.54 2.10
CA GLY A 108 -32.38 17.73 1.60
C GLY A 108 -31.56 17.39 0.34
N VAL A 109 -31.68 18.17 -0.74
CA VAL A 109 -30.95 17.88 -2.00
C VAL A 109 -29.43 17.83 -1.83
N ASP A 110 -28.88 18.68 -0.95
CA ASP A 110 -27.46 18.73 -0.60
C ASP A 110 -27.15 18.06 0.76
N GLU A 111 -28.05 17.23 1.28
CA GLU A 111 -27.73 16.43 2.45
C GLU A 111 -26.57 15.49 2.16
N HIS A 112 -25.73 15.26 3.17
CA HIS A 112 -24.53 14.48 3.00
C HIS A 112 -24.30 13.50 4.14
N ASP A 113 -23.49 12.48 3.89
CA ASP A 113 -23.04 11.53 4.90
C ASP A 113 -21.93 12.12 5.81
N ARG A 114 -21.35 11.31 6.71
CA ARG A 114 -20.30 11.75 7.65
C ARG A 114 -18.96 12.06 6.97
N HIS A 115 -18.79 11.63 5.72
CA HIS A 115 -17.62 11.92 4.89
C HIS A 115 -17.86 13.10 3.93
N GLY A 116 -19.09 13.63 3.91
CA GLY A 116 -19.49 14.77 3.10
C GLY A 116 -20.00 14.40 1.71
N PHE A 117 -20.28 13.13 1.42
CA PHE A 117 -20.85 12.72 0.13
C PHE A 117 -22.34 13.07 0.05
N THR A 118 -22.72 13.82 -0.98
CA THR A 118 -24.11 14.07 -1.36
C THR A 118 -24.58 13.07 -2.41
N ALA A 119 -25.90 12.97 -2.63
CA ALA A 119 -26.45 12.16 -3.72
C ALA A 119 -25.89 12.57 -5.11
N PHE A 120 -25.57 13.87 -5.30
CA PHE A 120 -25.00 14.39 -6.55
C PHE A 120 -23.57 13.90 -6.79
N MET A 121 -22.74 13.86 -5.74
CA MET A 121 -21.39 13.29 -5.79
C MET A 121 -21.42 11.78 -6.08
N GLU A 122 -22.32 11.06 -5.43
CA GLU A 122 -22.50 9.62 -5.68
C GLU A 122 -22.95 9.36 -7.13
N ALA A 123 -23.93 10.11 -7.63
CA ALA A 123 -24.36 10.00 -9.02
C ALA A 123 -23.20 10.27 -10.00
N ALA A 124 -22.32 11.22 -9.68
CA ALA A 124 -21.15 11.52 -10.49
C ALA A 124 -20.11 10.39 -10.48
N ALA A 125 -19.75 9.88 -9.29
CA ALA A 125 -18.79 8.79 -9.12
C ALA A 125 -19.22 7.51 -9.85
N TYR A 126 -20.52 7.17 -9.78
CA TYR A 126 -21.09 5.96 -10.34
C TYR A 126 -21.62 6.11 -11.78
N GLY A 127 -21.38 7.25 -12.44
CA GLY A 127 -21.75 7.43 -13.85
C GLY A 127 -23.26 7.55 -14.11
N ARG A 128 -24.05 7.95 -13.10
CA ARG A 128 -25.53 7.96 -13.16
C ARG A 128 -26.06 9.23 -13.80
N VAL A 129 -25.91 9.35 -15.13
CA VAL A 129 -26.29 10.56 -15.90
C VAL A 129 -27.73 11.03 -15.62
N GLY A 130 -28.71 10.13 -15.59
CA GLY A 130 -30.11 10.50 -15.34
C GLY A 130 -30.32 11.08 -13.93
N ALA A 131 -29.75 10.45 -12.91
CA ALA A 131 -29.80 10.95 -11.53
C ALA A 131 -29.03 12.27 -11.37
N LEU A 132 -27.86 12.40 -11.99
CA LEU A 132 -27.06 13.62 -11.97
C LEU A 132 -27.84 14.82 -12.50
N ARG A 133 -28.49 14.67 -13.67
CA ARG A 133 -29.34 15.71 -14.28
C ARG A 133 -30.54 16.05 -13.40
N PHE A 134 -31.24 15.04 -12.89
CA PHE A 134 -32.37 15.25 -11.99
C PHE A 134 -31.98 16.02 -10.72
N LEU A 135 -30.85 15.66 -10.10
CA LEU A 135 -30.36 16.31 -8.88
C LEU A 135 -29.94 17.77 -9.15
N HIS A 136 -29.27 18.03 -10.27
CA HIS A 136 -28.95 19.39 -10.72
C HIS A 136 -30.22 20.22 -10.90
N ASP A 137 -31.23 19.70 -11.60
CA ASP A 137 -32.50 20.38 -11.83
C ASP A 137 -33.30 20.57 -10.52
N SER A 138 -33.04 19.74 -9.52
CA SER A 138 -33.58 19.85 -8.16
C SER A 138 -32.80 20.81 -7.26
N GLY A 139 -31.76 21.48 -7.78
CA GLY A 139 -31.00 22.52 -7.10
C GLY A 139 -29.75 22.05 -6.36
N ALA A 140 -29.21 20.86 -6.67
CA ALA A 140 -27.95 20.39 -6.08
C ALA A 140 -26.78 21.34 -6.39
N GLN A 141 -25.92 21.57 -5.40
CA GLN A 141 -24.73 22.40 -5.55
C GLN A 141 -23.60 21.63 -6.25
N VAL A 142 -23.35 21.96 -7.52
CA VAL A 142 -22.35 21.31 -8.38
C VAL A 142 -20.92 21.42 -7.82
N ASN A 143 -20.57 22.60 -7.30
CA ASN A 143 -19.23 22.95 -6.85
C ASN A 143 -19.01 22.76 -5.33
N LEU A 144 -19.88 22.00 -4.68
CA LEU A 144 -19.75 21.72 -3.25
C LEU A 144 -18.51 20.85 -2.99
N GLY A 145 -17.61 21.31 -2.13
CA GLY A 145 -16.52 20.49 -1.61
C GLY A 145 -16.95 19.69 -0.37
N ARG A 146 -16.66 18.38 -0.33
CA ARG A 146 -17.01 17.49 0.78
C ARG A 146 -16.69 18.11 2.15
N GLN A 147 -17.68 18.13 3.04
CA GLN A 147 -17.56 18.61 4.43
C GLN A 147 -17.58 17.44 5.43
N PRO A 148 -16.46 16.71 5.63
CA PRO A 148 -16.41 15.62 6.59
C PRO A 148 -16.36 16.13 8.04
N LEU A 149 -16.38 15.20 9.00
CA LEU A 149 -16.16 15.50 10.43
C LEU A 149 -14.82 16.23 10.67
N GLU A 150 -14.76 17.08 11.70
CA GLU A 150 -13.58 17.92 12.00
C GLU A 150 -12.29 17.12 12.20
N GLU A 151 -12.37 15.94 12.82
CA GLU A 151 -11.23 15.02 12.98
C GLU A 151 -10.62 14.60 11.62
N GLN A 152 -11.46 14.44 10.60
CA GLN A 152 -11.02 14.09 9.25
C GLN A 152 -10.43 15.31 8.53
N LYS A 153 -10.97 16.51 8.75
CA LYS A 153 -10.41 17.76 8.22
C LYS A 153 -9.00 18.03 8.75
N GLN A 154 -8.72 17.74 10.02
CA GLN A 154 -7.38 17.85 10.61
C GLN A 154 -6.35 16.96 9.88
N LEU A 155 -6.79 15.83 9.33
CA LEU A 155 -5.96 14.93 8.50
C LEU A 155 -5.95 15.33 7.01
N ARG A 156 -6.40 16.55 6.68
CA ARG A 156 -6.54 17.06 5.30
C ARG A 156 -7.46 16.21 4.42
N LYS A 157 -8.42 15.48 5.01
CA LYS A 157 -9.48 14.77 4.25
C LYS A 157 -10.65 15.72 3.97
N GLY A 158 -11.36 15.48 2.87
CA GLY A 158 -12.49 16.30 2.43
C GLY A 158 -12.12 17.32 1.35
N GLY A 159 -13.06 18.20 1.01
CA GLY A 159 -12.91 19.25 0.00
C GLY A 159 -13.09 18.80 -1.45
N ALA A 160 -13.09 17.49 -1.73
CA ALA A 160 -13.29 16.98 -3.09
C ALA A 160 -14.72 17.23 -3.59
N THR A 161 -14.88 17.35 -4.91
CA THR A 161 -16.13 17.70 -5.60
C THR A 161 -16.61 16.56 -6.51
N ALA A 162 -17.85 16.65 -7.00
CA ALA A 162 -18.41 15.70 -7.97
C ALA A 162 -17.57 15.58 -9.26
N LEU A 163 -16.94 16.68 -9.70
CA LEU A 163 -16.03 16.66 -10.85
C LEU A 163 -14.79 15.80 -10.58
N MET A 164 -14.23 15.88 -9.36
CA MET A 164 -13.09 15.05 -8.98
C MET A 164 -13.47 13.57 -8.91
N ASP A 165 -14.66 13.25 -8.38
CA ASP A 165 -15.15 11.87 -8.30
C ASP A 165 -15.39 11.28 -9.71
N ALA A 166 -15.98 12.06 -10.62
CA ALA A 166 -16.16 11.65 -12.02
C ALA A 166 -14.82 11.43 -12.73
N ALA A 167 -13.83 12.29 -12.47
CA ALA A 167 -12.48 12.16 -13.00
C ALA A 167 -11.78 10.91 -12.46
N GLU A 168 -11.79 10.68 -11.13
CA GLU A 168 -11.15 9.53 -10.48
C GLU A 168 -11.77 8.19 -10.91
N ASN A 169 -13.07 8.15 -11.20
CA ASN A 169 -13.77 6.93 -11.62
C ASN A 169 -13.92 6.79 -13.15
N GLY A 170 -13.37 7.72 -13.93
CA GLY A 170 -13.28 7.60 -15.39
C GLY A 170 -14.61 7.79 -16.11
N GLN A 171 -15.52 8.55 -15.52
CA GLN A 171 -16.88 8.76 -16.01
C GLN A 171 -16.90 9.88 -17.07
N ILE A 172 -16.40 9.59 -18.28
CA ILE A 172 -16.20 10.59 -19.35
C ILE A 172 -17.48 11.38 -19.68
N GLU A 173 -18.62 10.69 -19.78
CA GLU A 173 -19.90 11.36 -20.09
C GLU A 173 -20.34 12.29 -18.96
N VAL A 174 -20.26 11.83 -17.71
CA VAL A 174 -20.58 12.68 -16.54
C VAL A 174 -19.64 13.88 -16.47
N LEU A 175 -18.34 13.67 -16.68
CA LEU A 175 -17.35 14.75 -16.64
C LEU A 175 -17.66 15.83 -17.68
N ARG A 176 -18.02 15.43 -18.90
CA ARG A 176 -18.46 16.33 -19.97
C ARG A 176 -19.67 17.15 -19.54
N ILE A 177 -20.71 16.48 -19.03
CA ILE A 177 -21.94 17.15 -18.57
C ILE A 177 -21.63 18.15 -17.45
N LEU A 178 -20.77 17.78 -16.49
CA LEU A 178 -20.38 18.65 -15.40
C LEU A 178 -19.70 19.94 -15.91
N LEU A 179 -18.75 19.80 -16.84
CA LEU A 179 -17.97 20.92 -17.39
C LEU A 179 -18.79 21.79 -18.36
N GLU A 180 -19.52 21.16 -19.28
CA GLU A 180 -20.16 21.84 -20.42
C GLU A 180 -21.57 22.33 -20.10
N GLU A 181 -22.30 21.64 -19.20
CA GLU A 181 -23.73 21.91 -18.95
C GLU A 181 -24.02 22.41 -17.54
N MET A 182 -23.26 22.00 -16.53
CA MET A 182 -23.56 22.25 -15.11
C MET A 182 -22.64 23.29 -14.44
N GLY A 183 -21.70 23.87 -15.18
CA GLY A 183 -20.82 24.93 -14.67
C GLY A 183 -19.88 24.48 -13.55
N ALA A 184 -19.40 23.24 -13.62
CA ALA A 184 -18.40 22.74 -12.68
C ALA A 184 -17.08 23.52 -12.81
N ASP A 185 -16.54 23.98 -11.68
CA ASP A 185 -15.24 24.64 -11.63
C ASP A 185 -14.13 23.58 -11.65
N VAL A 186 -13.38 23.56 -12.75
CA VAL A 186 -12.30 22.62 -13.03
C VAL A 186 -11.11 22.75 -12.06
N ASN A 187 -10.96 23.91 -11.41
CA ASN A 187 -9.79 24.28 -10.62
C ASN A 187 -10.02 24.26 -9.10
N ILE A 188 -11.19 23.83 -8.63
CA ILE A 188 -11.36 23.55 -7.19
C ILE A 188 -10.31 22.54 -6.74
N ARG A 189 -9.80 22.75 -5.52
CA ARG A 189 -8.83 21.87 -4.88
C ARG A 189 -9.41 21.28 -3.60
N ASP A 190 -9.15 20.00 -3.40
CA ASP A 190 -9.49 19.33 -2.15
C ASP A 190 -8.55 19.77 -1.00
N ASN A 191 -8.79 19.25 0.21
CA ASN A 191 -7.98 19.63 1.39
C ASN A 191 -6.51 19.16 1.31
N MET A 192 -6.20 18.22 0.40
CA MET A 192 -4.83 17.83 0.06
C MET A 192 -4.18 18.75 -0.98
N GLY A 193 -4.96 19.63 -1.60
CA GLY A 193 -4.53 20.56 -2.64
C GLY A 193 -4.65 20.00 -4.05
N ARG A 194 -5.38 18.89 -4.24
CA ARG A 194 -5.51 18.17 -5.52
C ARG A 194 -6.72 18.70 -6.29
N ASN A 195 -6.57 18.94 -7.60
CA ASN A 195 -7.68 19.25 -8.52
C ASN A 195 -8.14 18.00 -9.28
N ALA A 196 -9.18 18.12 -10.11
CA ALA A 196 -9.72 17.01 -10.89
C ALA A 196 -8.67 16.35 -11.81
N LEU A 197 -7.70 17.11 -12.34
CA LEU A 197 -6.62 16.57 -13.17
C LEU A 197 -5.69 15.65 -12.37
N ILE A 198 -5.33 16.01 -11.13
CA ILE A 198 -4.58 15.09 -10.26
C ILE A 198 -5.41 13.83 -9.95
N HIS A 199 -6.70 13.97 -9.64
CA HIS A 199 -7.57 12.82 -9.34
C HIS A 199 -7.67 11.83 -10.51
N ALA A 200 -7.76 12.32 -11.76
CA ALA A 200 -7.71 11.47 -12.95
C ALA A 200 -6.42 10.62 -13.04
N LEU A 201 -5.29 11.12 -12.54
CA LEU A 201 -3.99 10.50 -12.70
C LEU A 201 -3.59 9.54 -11.56
N VAL A 202 -4.42 9.36 -10.53
CA VAL A 202 -4.05 8.54 -9.36
C VAL A 202 -4.61 7.12 -9.43
N ASN A 203 -5.81 6.89 -10.00
CA ASN A 203 -6.52 5.60 -9.84
C ASN A 203 -7.28 5.06 -11.08
N LEU A 204 -6.94 5.48 -12.30
CA LEU A 204 -7.66 5.05 -13.52
C LEU A 204 -7.02 3.89 -14.28
N GLU A 205 -7.89 3.10 -14.95
CA GLU A 205 -7.50 2.26 -16.08
C GLU A 205 -6.87 3.11 -17.19
N PRO A 206 -5.76 2.66 -17.82
CA PRO A 206 -4.96 3.50 -18.72
C PRO A 206 -5.72 4.17 -19.87
N SER A 207 -6.79 3.55 -20.38
CA SER A 207 -7.52 4.06 -21.55
C SER A 207 -8.40 5.28 -21.27
N ASN A 208 -9.01 5.36 -20.09
CA ASN A 208 -9.91 6.46 -19.76
C ASN A 208 -9.15 7.69 -19.25
N GLU A 209 -7.98 7.47 -18.66
CA GLU A 209 -7.13 8.50 -18.08
C GLU A 209 -6.76 9.60 -19.08
N VAL A 210 -6.29 9.23 -20.27
CA VAL A 210 -5.88 10.19 -21.30
C VAL A 210 -7.08 11.01 -21.77
N ALA A 211 -8.23 10.36 -22.00
CA ALA A 211 -9.43 11.05 -22.46
C ALA A 211 -9.96 12.06 -21.43
N ILE A 212 -10.06 11.65 -20.15
CA ILE A 212 -10.45 12.51 -19.03
C ILE A 212 -9.48 13.69 -18.87
N SER A 213 -8.18 13.41 -18.87
CA SER A 213 -7.15 14.44 -18.71
C SER A 213 -7.18 15.45 -19.85
N CYS A 214 -7.35 14.99 -21.09
CA CYS A 214 -7.50 15.88 -22.24
C CYS A 214 -8.72 16.79 -22.08
N LEU A 215 -9.86 16.24 -21.68
CA LEU A 215 -11.11 16.99 -21.47
C LEU A 215 -10.94 18.09 -20.40
N LEU A 216 -10.27 17.76 -19.28
CA LEU A 216 -9.96 18.71 -18.22
C LEU A 216 -9.03 19.83 -18.70
N LEU A 217 -7.97 19.49 -19.45
CA LEU A 217 -7.03 20.46 -20.02
C LEU A 217 -7.72 21.39 -21.02
N ASP A 218 -8.59 20.86 -21.86
CA ASP A 218 -9.36 21.66 -22.84
C ASP A 218 -10.32 22.65 -22.15
N HIS A 219 -10.68 22.39 -20.89
CA HIS A 219 -11.48 23.29 -20.05
C HIS A 219 -10.65 24.15 -19.09
N GLY A 220 -9.32 24.19 -19.26
CA GLY A 220 -8.44 25.08 -18.49
C GLY A 220 -8.06 24.57 -17.09
N ALA A 221 -7.94 23.25 -16.92
CA ALA A 221 -7.40 22.67 -15.70
C ALA A 221 -5.95 23.14 -15.44
N GLU A 222 -5.68 23.63 -14.23
CA GLU A 222 -4.35 23.99 -13.78
C GLU A 222 -3.39 22.79 -13.79
N VAL A 223 -2.23 22.96 -14.42
CA VAL A 223 -1.26 21.88 -14.67
C VAL A 223 -0.07 21.81 -13.71
N ASN A 224 0.13 22.83 -12.88
CA ASN A 224 1.23 22.87 -11.90
C ASN A 224 0.77 22.52 -10.47
N VAL A 225 -0.34 21.77 -10.35
CA VAL A 225 -0.87 21.35 -9.06
C VAL A 225 -0.05 20.17 -8.51
N ARG A 226 0.13 20.09 -7.19
CA ARG A 226 0.88 18.99 -6.55
C ARG A 226 -0.07 17.95 -5.95
N GLY A 227 0.11 16.70 -6.36
CA GLY A 227 -0.58 15.54 -5.81
C GLY A 227 0.16 14.90 -4.63
N GLU A 228 -0.14 13.62 -4.41
CA GLU A 228 0.56 12.82 -3.41
C GLU A 228 2.05 12.70 -3.74
N LYS A 229 2.89 12.61 -2.69
CA LYS A 229 4.36 12.62 -2.81
C LYS A 229 4.93 13.84 -3.56
N GLY A 230 4.14 14.93 -3.71
CA GLY A 230 4.58 16.14 -4.38
C GLY A 230 4.64 16.05 -5.91
N LYS A 231 4.05 15.00 -6.51
CA LYS A 231 4.07 14.77 -7.95
C LYS A 231 3.16 15.75 -8.69
N THR A 232 3.64 16.32 -9.79
CA THR A 232 2.84 17.14 -10.72
C THR A 232 2.10 16.23 -11.73
N PRO A 233 1.08 16.74 -12.45
CA PRO A 233 0.46 16.04 -13.57
C PRO A 233 1.49 15.56 -14.60
N LEU A 234 2.51 16.37 -14.89
CA LEU A 234 3.60 16.00 -15.80
C LEU A 234 4.41 14.80 -15.27
N ILE A 235 4.79 14.80 -13.99
CA ILE A 235 5.50 13.67 -13.38
C ILE A 235 4.63 12.40 -13.41
N LEU A 236 3.35 12.50 -13.08
CA LEU A 236 2.43 11.35 -13.09
C LEU A 236 2.26 10.78 -14.52
N ALA A 237 2.11 11.64 -15.53
CA ALA A 237 2.00 11.22 -16.93
C ALA A 237 3.27 10.50 -17.42
N VAL A 238 4.46 10.98 -17.00
CA VAL A 238 5.74 10.32 -17.31
C VAL A 238 5.87 8.99 -16.57
N GLU A 239 5.56 8.93 -15.28
CA GLU A 239 5.63 7.68 -14.50
C GLU A 239 4.80 6.57 -15.15
N LYS A 240 3.62 6.92 -15.69
CA LYS A 240 2.74 6.01 -16.43
C LYS A 240 3.16 5.74 -17.87
N GLY A 241 4.08 6.54 -18.43
CA GLY A 241 4.56 6.40 -19.81
C GLY A 241 3.57 6.86 -20.88
N HIS A 242 2.62 7.73 -20.54
CA HIS A 242 1.59 8.23 -21.44
C HIS A 242 2.12 9.38 -22.32
N LEU A 243 2.79 9.02 -23.42
CA LEU A 243 3.44 9.98 -24.33
C LEU A 243 2.49 11.10 -24.83
N ASP A 244 1.27 10.74 -25.23
CA ASP A 244 0.31 11.71 -25.79
C ASP A 244 -0.14 12.73 -24.72
N LEU A 245 -0.33 12.26 -23.48
CA LEU A 245 -0.66 13.13 -22.35
C LEU A 245 0.53 14.03 -21.98
N VAL A 246 1.75 13.49 -21.97
CA VAL A 246 2.97 14.30 -21.79
C VAL A 246 3.05 15.38 -22.86
N GLN A 247 2.78 15.05 -24.11
CA GLN A 247 2.77 16.02 -25.20
C GLN A 247 1.74 17.14 -24.96
N LYS A 248 0.50 16.78 -24.62
CA LYS A 248 -0.57 17.77 -24.37
C LYS A 248 -0.30 18.65 -23.15
N LEU A 249 0.31 18.11 -22.10
CA LEU A 249 0.75 18.90 -20.93
C LEU A 249 1.87 19.87 -21.30
N LEU A 250 2.80 19.48 -22.17
CA LEU A 250 3.89 20.32 -22.68
C LEU A 250 3.45 21.32 -23.77
N GLU A 251 2.17 21.32 -24.13
CA GLU A 251 1.54 22.34 -24.97
C GLU A 251 0.92 23.48 -24.13
N GLN A 252 0.80 23.30 -22.81
CA GLN A 252 0.30 24.34 -21.90
C GLN A 252 1.37 25.42 -21.71
N GLU A 253 1.00 26.70 -21.84
CA GLU A 253 1.94 27.83 -21.85
C GLU A 253 2.71 27.96 -20.52
N ASP A 254 2.04 27.73 -19.39
CA ASP A 254 2.60 27.95 -18.04
C ASP A 254 3.19 26.68 -17.41
N ILE A 255 3.46 25.62 -18.17
CA ILE A 255 3.92 24.33 -17.61
C ILE A 255 5.30 24.44 -16.93
N GLU A 256 5.38 24.06 -15.66
CA GLU A 256 6.63 24.01 -14.90
C GLU A 256 7.37 22.69 -15.17
N ILE A 257 8.08 22.59 -16.31
CA ILE A 257 8.73 21.35 -16.78
C ILE A 257 9.79 20.78 -15.82
N ASN A 258 10.39 21.64 -14.98
CA ASN A 258 11.50 21.30 -14.09
C ASN A 258 11.07 21.06 -12.64
N ASP A 259 9.77 21.02 -12.37
CA ASP A 259 9.25 20.74 -11.05
C ASP A 259 9.70 19.36 -10.54
N THR A 260 9.96 19.27 -9.24
CA THR A 260 10.41 18.04 -8.58
C THR A 260 9.37 17.49 -7.62
N ASP A 261 9.27 16.16 -7.54
CA ASP A 261 8.56 15.49 -6.45
C ASP A 261 9.29 15.60 -5.09
N ARG A 262 8.77 14.94 -4.05
CA ARG A 262 9.39 14.93 -2.70
C ARG A 262 10.75 14.22 -2.64
N GLU A 263 11.10 13.41 -3.64
CA GLU A 263 12.42 12.77 -3.76
C GLU A 263 13.41 13.67 -4.53
N GLY A 264 12.98 14.85 -4.97
CA GLY A 264 13.79 15.75 -5.80
C GLY A 264 13.90 15.31 -7.26
N LYS A 265 13.05 14.38 -7.72
CA LYS A 265 13.08 13.88 -9.11
C LYS A 265 12.20 14.74 -10.01
N THR A 266 12.76 15.20 -11.12
CA THR A 266 12.03 15.88 -12.20
C THR A 266 11.34 14.88 -13.13
N ALA A 267 10.44 15.38 -13.98
CA ALA A 267 9.84 14.58 -15.06
C ALA A 267 10.91 13.95 -15.99
N LEU A 268 11.95 14.69 -16.35
CA LEU A 268 13.04 14.16 -17.18
C LEU A 268 13.79 13.02 -16.48
N ARG A 269 14.03 13.14 -15.17
CA ARG A 269 14.67 12.08 -14.40
C ARG A 269 13.82 10.81 -14.39
N TRP A 270 12.52 10.92 -14.13
CA TRP A 270 11.59 9.79 -14.19
C TRP A 270 11.61 9.12 -15.57
N ALA A 271 11.57 9.89 -16.66
CA ALA A 271 11.60 9.35 -18.02
C ALA A 271 12.87 8.53 -18.29
N VAL A 272 14.02 8.96 -17.80
CA VAL A 272 15.30 8.24 -17.95
C VAL A 272 15.36 7.00 -17.04
N GLU A 273 14.94 7.11 -15.77
CA GLU A 273 14.88 5.98 -14.83
C GLU A 273 13.98 4.85 -15.35
N CYS A 274 12.81 5.20 -15.90
CA CYS A 274 11.86 4.27 -16.51
C CYS A 274 12.23 3.86 -17.95
N ASN A 275 13.38 4.27 -18.47
CA ASN A 275 13.88 3.97 -19.82
C ASN A 275 12.94 4.40 -20.98
N GLN A 276 12.18 5.48 -20.79
CA GLN A 276 11.21 6.00 -21.75
C GLN A 276 11.86 6.99 -22.74
N THR A 277 12.60 6.45 -23.70
CA THR A 277 13.42 7.24 -24.65
C THR A 277 12.65 8.37 -25.34
N LYS A 278 11.46 8.09 -25.87
CA LYS A 278 10.66 9.09 -26.61
C LYS A 278 10.21 10.24 -25.71
N ILE A 279 9.78 9.93 -24.49
CA ILE A 279 9.36 10.93 -23.50
C ILE A 279 10.55 11.76 -23.02
N ALA A 280 11.69 11.13 -22.74
CA ALA A 280 12.91 11.83 -22.37
C ALA A 280 13.39 12.78 -23.48
N GLN A 281 13.34 12.34 -24.74
CA GLN A 281 13.65 13.18 -25.90
C GLN A 281 12.69 14.38 -26.00
N LEU A 282 11.38 14.12 -25.91
CA LEU A 282 10.36 15.17 -25.96
C LEU A 282 10.55 16.23 -24.85
N LEU A 283 10.83 15.80 -23.61
CA LEU A 283 11.09 16.70 -22.49
C LEU A 283 12.33 17.58 -22.74
N CYS A 284 13.43 17.00 -23.22
CA CYS A 284 14.63 17.77 -23.59
C CYS A 284 14.36 18.75 -24.74
N ASP A 285 13.59 18.34 -25.75
CA ASP A 285 13.23 19.18 -26.90
C ASP A 285 12.35 20.36 -26.48
N LYS A 286 11.55 20.19 -25.42
CA LYS A 286 10.72 21.23 -24.78
C LYS A 286 11.47 22.04 -23.71
N GLY A 287 12.78 21.85 -23.55
CA GLY A 287 13.63 22.68 -22.68
C GLY A 287 13.76 22.21 -21.23
N ALA A 288 13.50 20.92 -20.94
CA ALA A 288 13.77 20.37 -19.61
C ALA A 288 15.27 20.48 -19.27
N SER A 289 15.57 20.91 -18.05
CA SER A 289 16.95 21.00 -17.55
C SER A 289 17.57 19.62 -17.44
N THR A 290 18.73 19.44 -18.06
CA THR A 290 19.53 18.22 -17.92
C THR A 290 20.32 18.16 -16.62
N ASP A 291 20.30 19.24 -15.80
CA ASP A 291 20.93 19.30 -14.48
C ASP A 291 19.99 18.78 -13.38
N CYS A 292 19.47 17.56 -13.56
CA CYS A 292 18.58 16.88 -12.60
C CYS A 292 19.19 15.54 -12.12
N GLY A 293 20.51 15.55 -11.92
CA GLY A 293 21.31 14.41 -11.45
C GLY A 293 21.95 13.61 -12.58
N ASN A 294 22.36 12.37 -12.29
CA ASN A 294 23.23 11.56 -13.16
C ASN A 294 22.48 10.88 -14.33
N LEU A 295 21.80 11.66 -15.18
CA LEU A 295 20.96 11.16 -16.28
C LEU A 295 21.73 10.25 -17.25
N VAL A 296 22.94 10.66 -17.67
CA VAL A 296 23.77 9.90 -18.62
C VAL A 296 24.11 8.52 -18.04
N ARG A 297 24.46 8.49 -16.75
CA ARG A 297 24.79 7.26 -16.03
C ARG A 297 23.57 6.34 -15.93
N LEU A 298 22.41 6.89 -15.57
CA LEU A 298 21.15 6.13 -15.51
C LEU A 298 20.80 5.52 -16.89
N ALA A 299 20.92 6.30 -17.97
CA ALA A 299 20.68 5.80 -19.32
C ALA A 299 21.66 4.67 -19.71
N ARG A 300 22.95 4.79 -19.37
CA ARG A 300 23.95 3.73 -19.59
C ARG A 300 23.63 2.47 -18.77
N HIS A 301 23.18 2.62 -17.53
CA HIS A 301 22.77 1.50 -16.67
C HIS A 301 21.55 0.76 -17.21
N ASN A 302 20.65 1.48 -17.88
CA ASN A 302 19.53 0.90 -18.62
C ASN A 302 19.94 0.33 -19.99
N TYR A 303 21.25 0.23 -20.28
CA TYR A 303 21.84 -0.18 -21.56
C TYR A 303 21.37 0.66 -22.77
N ASN A 304 20.85 1.87 -22.49
CA ASN A 304 20.34 2.77 -23.50
C ASN A 304 21.42 3.78 -23.91
N HIS A 305 22.43 3.25 -24.60
CA HIS A 305 23.52 4.06 -25.16
C HIS A 305 23.04 5.17 -26.11
N PRO A 306 22.00 4.97 -26.96
CA PRO A 306 21.45 6.05 -27.76
C PRO A 306 20.90 7.21 -26.92
N LEU A 307 20.14 6.92 -25.87
CA LEU A 307 19.63 7.94 -24.95
C LEU A 307 20.76 8.63 -24.19
N ALA A 308 21.75 7.88 -23.69
CA ALA A 308 22.91 8.46 -23.01
C ALA A 308 23.68 9.45 -23.92
N LYS A 309 23.89 9.08 -25.19
CA LYS A 309 24.51 9.97 -26.18
C LYS A 309 23.67 11.20 -26.45
N PHE A 310 22.35 11.04 -26.58
CA PHE A 310 21.42 12.15 -26.76
C PHE A 310 21.45 13.12 -25.57
N LEU A 311 21.44 12.61 -24.33
CA LEU A 311 21.50 13.44 -23.12
C LEU A 311 22.81 14.24 -23.04
N LEU A 312 23.94 13.64 -23.41
CA LEU A 312 25.23 14.35 -23.52
C LEU A 312 25.17 15.48 -24.54
N GLN A 313 24.55 15.25 -25.71
CA GLN A 313 24.36 16.28 -26.73
C GLN A 313 23.47 17.44 -26.25
N ARG A 314 22.58 17.18 -25.29
CA ARG A 314 21.72 18.18 -24.64
C ARG A 314 22.36 18.85 -23.41
N GLY A 315 23.62 18.55 -23.10
CA GLY A 315 24.37 19.18 -22.01
C GLY A 315 24.23 18.50 -20.64
N ALA A 316 23.75 17.26 -20.58
CA ALA A 316 23.76 16.49 -19.34
C ALA A 316 25.21 16.20 -18.89
N ARG A 317 25.48 16.30 -17.59
CA ARG A 317 26.80 16.01 -17.03
C ARG A 317 27.12 14.52 -17.13
N ASP A 318 28.39 14.23 -17.40
CA ASP A 318 28.98 12.89 -17.30
C ASP A 318 29.88 12.84 -16.07
N ASP A 319 29.29 13.08 -14.90
CA ASP A 319 30.07 13.11 -13.67
C ASP A 319 30.51 11.67 -13.33
N PRO A 320 31.83 11.43 -13.13
CA PRO A 320 32.26 10.20 -12.49
C PRO A 320 31.61 10.13 -11.11
N ALA A 321 31.23 8.94 -10.66
CA ALA A 321 30.58 8.77 -9.37
C ALA A 321 31.37 9.55 -8.30
N PRO A 322 30.71 10.34 -7.43
CA PRO A 322 31.41 10.95 -6.31
C PRO A 322 32.17 9.85 -5.59
N ALA A 323 33.42 10.12 -5.22
CA ALA A 323 34.14 9.25 -4.31
C ALA A 323 33.36 9.27 -2.99
N GLU A 324 32.48 8.30 -2.78
CA GLU A 324 31.85 8.10 -1.49
C GLU A 324 32.97 7.68 -0.54
N ASP A 325 33.20 8.48 0.51
CA ASP A 325 34.06 8.16 1.66
C ASP A 325 33.42 7.04 2.50
N TRP A 326 33.03 5.93 1.85
CA TRP A 326 32.43 4.77 2.48
C TRP A 326 33.41 3.61 2.45
N GLU A 327 33.74 3.10 3.64
CA GLU A 327 34.48 1.86 3.80
C GLU A 327 33.56 0.78 4.40
N PRO A 328 33.64 -0.47 3.89
CA PRO A 328 32.88 -1.59 4.44
C PRO A 328 33.32 -1.88 5.88
N GLN A 329 32.37 -2.32 6.72
CA GLN A 329 32.69 -2.78 8.08
C GLN A 329 33.23 -4.21 8.03
N SER A 330 32.71 -5.04 7.12
CA SER A 330 33.19 -6.39 6.91
C SER A 330 34.59 -6.44 6.28
N SER A 331 35.46 -7.25 6.88
CA SER A 331 36.81 -7.49 6.36
C SER A 331 36.81 -8.56 5.27
N HIS A 332 36.03 -9.63 5.44
CA HIS A 332 35.87 -10.70 4.47
C HIS A 332 35.17 -10.19 3.20
N TRP A 333 34.01 -9.54 3.36
CA TRP A 333 33.14 -9.20 2.24
C TRP A 333 33.42 -7.83 1.64
N GLY A 334 34.34 -7.06 2.21
CA GLY A 334 34.51 -5.64 1.90
C GLY A 334 34.80 -5.34 0.43
N ALA A 335 35.59 -6.18 -0.26
CA ALA A 335 35.86 -5.99 -1.69
C ALA A 335 34.59 -6.12 -2.56
N ALA A 336 33.80 -7.17 -2.33
CA ALA A 336 32.53 -7.40 -3.02
C ALA A 336 31.50 -6.33 -2.66
N LEU A 337 31.44 -5.89 -1.40
CA LEU A 337 30.55 -4.80 -0.97
C LEU A 337 30.90 -3.47 -1.62
N ARG A 338 32.18 -3.10 -1.72
CA ARG A 338 32.61 -1.90 -2.46
C ARG A 338 32.17 -1.97 -3.92
N HIS A 339 32.30 -3.15 -4.53
CA HIS A 339 31.85 -3.35 -5.91
C HIS A 339 30.32 -3.21 -6.02
N LEU A 340 29.55 -3.91 -5.18
CA LEU A 340 28.09 -3.87 -5.13
C LEU A 340 27.54 -2.47 -4.88
N ARG A 341 28.20 -1.69 -4.01
CA ARG A 341 27.82 -0.30 -3.71
C ARG A 341 28.02 0.60 -4.91
N ARG A 342 29.12 0.43 -5.65
CA ARG A 342 29.46 1.23 -6.83
C ARG A 342 28.55 0.96 -8.02
N ILE A 343 28.19 -0.30 -8.26
CA ILE A 343 27.31 -0.65 -9.39
C ILE A 343 25.88 -0.16 -9.12
N TYR A 344 25.17 0.20 -10.19
CA TYR A 344 23.75 0.48 -10.09
C TYR A 344 22.96 -0.82 -9.97
N ARG A 345 21.97 -0.82 -9.08
CA ARG A 345 20.95 -1.86 -8.97
C ARG A 345 19.62 -1.17 -8.69
N PRO A 346 18.52 -1.60 -9.32
CA PRO A 346 17.18 -1.20 -8.90
C PRO A 346 17.01 -1.52 -7.42
N VAL A 347 16.56 -0.56 -6.63
CA VAL A 347 16.28 -0.76 -5.21
C VAL A 347 14.90 -1.40 -5.08
N ILE A 348 14.83 -2.48 -4.30
CA ILE A 348 13.60 -3.18 -3.94
C ILE A 348 13.17 -2.63 -2.59
N GLY A 349 12.19 -1.73 -2.55
CA GLY A 349 11.81 -1.05 -1.30
C GLY A 349 13.00 -0.32 -0.70
N ARG A 350 13.54 -0.83 0.42
CA ARG A 350 14.75 -0.32 1.08
C ARG A 350 16.02 -1.13 0.80
N LEU A 351 15.91 -2.21 0.02
CA LEU A 351 16.98 -3.16 -0.25
C LEU A 351 17.65 -2.91 -1.61
N LYS A 352 18.97 -2.76 -1.61
CA LYS A 352 19.82 -2.87 -2.80
C LYS A 352 20.55 -4.22 -2.77
N ILE A 353 20.35 -5.03 -3.80
CA ILE A 353 20.93 -6.38 -3.92
C ILE A 353 21.27 -6.72 -5.36
N PHE A 354 22.20 -7.65 -5.57
CA PHE A 354 22.37 -8.34 -6.83
C PHE A 354 22.50 -9.85 -6.61
N ILE A 355 21.52 -10.60 -7.15
CA ILE A 355 21.54 -12.06 -7.16
C ILE A 355 22.49 -12.53 -8.25
N ASP A 356 23.75 -12.73 -7.88
CA ASP A 356 24.84 -13.18 -8.74
C ASP A 356 25.86 -13.95 -7.89
N GLU A 357 26.58 -14.89 -8.49
CA GLU A 357 27.59 -15.71 -7.79
C GLU A 357 28.69 -14.85 -7.15
N GLU A 358 29.00 -13.67 -7.72
CA GLU A 358 29.99 -12.74 -7.15
C GLU A 358 29.61 -12.24 -5.74
N TYR A 359 28.31 -12.18 -5.43
CA TYR A 359 27.80 -11.67 -4.14
C TYR A 359 27.13 -12.76 -3.30
N LYS A 360 27.18 -14.02 -3.73
CA LYS A 360 26.58 -15.13 -3.00
C LYS A 360 27.49 -15.49 -1.82
N ILE A 361 26.89 -15.58 -0.64
CA ILE A 361 27.54 -16.01 0.61
C ILE A 361 27.41 -17.52 0.76
N ALA A 362 26.20 -18.06 0.57
CA ALA A 362 25.90 -19.48 0.71
C ALA A 362 24.69 -19.88 -0.13
N ASP A 363 24.62 -21.13 -0.55
CA ASP A 363 23.40 -21.72 -1.10
C ASP A 363 22.44 -22.09 0.03
N THR A 364 21.14 -21.94 -0.22
CA THR A 364 20.10 -22.41 0.69
C THR A 364 19.14 -23.32 -0.06
N SER A 365 18.45 -24.16 0.68
CA SER A 365 17.34 -24.99 0.16
C SER A 365 16.26 -24.25 -0.65
N GLU A 366 16.09 -22.93 -0.46
CA GLU A 366 15.13 -22.10 -1.21
C GLU A 366 15.78 -20.88 -1.86
N GLY A 367 17.02 -21.01 -2.34
CA GLY A 367 17.72 -19.99 -3.10
C GLY A 367 19.15 -19.81 -2.65
N GLY A 368 19.39 -18.77 -1.83
CA GLY A 368 20.73 -18.47 -1.33
C GLY A 368 20.73 -17.29 -0.36
N VAL A 369 21.88 -17.09 0.26
CA VAL A 369 22.22 -15.91 1.04
C VAL A 369 23.17 -15.04 0.21
N TYR A 370 22.88 -13.75 0.09
CA TYR A 370 23.64 -12.82 -0.75
C TYR A 370 24.01 -11.54 0.03
N LEU A 371 25.04 -10.84 -0.42
CA LEU A 371 25.36 -9.50 0.07
C LEU A 371 24.32 -8.47 -0.42
N GLY A 372 24.00 -7.51 0.45
CA GLY A 372 23.09 -6.41 0.11
C GLY A 372 23.31 -5.17 0.97
N PHE A 373 22.57 -4.12 0.65
CA PHE A 373 22.43 -2.92 1.48
C PHE A 373 20.97 -2.70 1.83
N TYR A 374 20.66 -2.60 3.11
CA TYR A 374 19.32 -2.26 3.60
C TYR A 374 19.39 -0.95 4.36
N GLU A 375 18.68 0.09 3.90
CA GLU A 375 18.81 1.44 4.46
C GLU A 375 20.29 1.90 4.56
N GLU A 376 21.07 1.68 3.49
CA GLU A 376 22.51 1.98 3.39
C GLU A 376 23.46 1.14 4.30
N GLN A 377 22.92 0.25 5.12
CA GLN A 377 23.69 -0.67 5.98
C GLN A 377 24.02 -1.97 5.25
N GLU A 378 25.25 -2.49 5.43
CA GLU A 378 25.64 -3.80 4.88
C GLU A 378 24.88 -4.96 5.56
N VAL A 379 24.30 -5.85 4.76
CA VAL A 379 23.45 -6.95 5.23
C VAL A 379 23.72 -8.25 4.49
N ALA A 380 23.42 -9.36 5.17
CA ALA A 380 23.20 -10.66 4.54
C ALA A 380 21.72 -10.79 4.19
N VAL A 381 21.41 -11.21 2.97
CA VAL A 381 20.03 -11.28 2.47
C VAL A 381 19.71 -12.73 2.14
N LYS A 382 18.85 -13.34 2.96
CA LYS A 382 18.34 -14.69 2.73
C LYS A 382 17.08 -14.62 1.86
N ARG A 383 17.09 -15.34 0.74
CA ARG A 383 15.97 -15.36 -0.22
C ARG A 383 15.07 -16.58 0.01
N PHE A 384 13.76 -16.37 -0.10
CA PHE A 384 12.72 -17.40 -0.15
C PHE A 384 11.72 -17.13 -1.28
N SER A 385 10.91 -18.14 -1.62
CA SER A 385 9.65 -17.90 -2.33
C SER A 385 8.69 -17.14 -1.42
N GLU A 386 7.89 -16.21 -1.96
CA GLU A 386 6.99 -15.37 -1.16
C GLU A 386 5.89 -16.16 -0.43
N ASP A 387 5.46 -17.28 -1.02
CA ASP A 387 4.51 -18.24 -0.46
C ASP A 387 5.17 -19.32 0.43
N SER A 388 6.48 -19.23 0.68
CA SER A 388 7.21 -20.21 1.46
C SER A 388 6.81 -20.20 2.94
N SER A 389 6.38 -21.36 3.43
CA SER A 389 6.15 -21.58 4.86
C SER A 389 7.42 -21.39 5.69
N ARG A 390 8.61 -21.67 5.12
CA ARG A 390 9.91 -21.51 5.76
C ARG A 390 10.30 -20.04 5.88
N GLY A 391 10.09 -19.26 4.82
CA GLY A 391 10.25 -17.81 4.84
C GLY A 391 9.33 -17.13 5.87
N GLN A 392 8.07 -17.58 5.98
CA GLN A 392 7.13 -17.08 6.98
C GLN A 392 7.55 -17.41 8.42
N LYS A 393 8.06 -18.63 8.67
CA LYS A 393 8.61 -19.02 9.98
C LYS A 393 9.83 -18.19 10.36
N GLU A 394 10.77 -18.02 9.43
CA GLU A 394 11.98 -17.21 9.61
C GLU A 394 11.59 -15.79 10.04
N VAL A 395 10.75 -15.11 9.26
CA VAL A 395 10.32 -13.73 9.56
C VAL A 395 9.54 -13.65 10.88
N SER A 396 8.64 -14.60 11.14
CA SER A 396 7.86 -14.65 12.39
C SER A 396 8.74 -14.77 13.63
N CYS A 397 9.76 -15.64 13.58
CA CYS A 397 10.74 -15.77 14.66
C CYS A 397 11.56 -14.48 14.82
N LEU A 398 12.13 -13.97 13.72
CA LEU A 398 12.99 -12.79 13.72
C LEU A 398 12.29 -11.52 14.24
N GLN A 399 11.00 -11.33 13.94
CA GLN A 399 10.21 -10.19 14.44
C GLN A 399 10.03 -10.18 15.97
N SER A 400 10.20 -11.34 16.63
CA SER A 400 10.08 -11.45 18.08
C SER A 400 11.39 -11.15 18.83
N ILE A 401 12.51 -11.04 18.11
CA ILE A 401 13.84 -10.85 18.68
C ILE A 401 14.04 -9.40 19.14
N ARG A 402 14.62 -9.22 20.33
CA ARG A 402 14.91 -7.90 20.90
C ARG A 402 16.26 -7.35 20.42
N ALA A 403 16.42 -6.03 20.51
CA ALA A 403 17.70 -5.37 20.26
C ALA A 403 18.74 -5.79 21.34
N ASN A 404 19.99 -6.04 20.91
CA ASN A 404 21.13 -6.51 21.73
C ASN A 404 21.03 -7.96 22.23
N SER A 405 20.62 -8.89 21.35
CA SER A 405 20.58 -10.33 21.59
C SER A 405 21.85 -11.04 21.09
N ASN A 406 22.07 -12.29 21.51
CA ASN A 406 23.05 -13.19 20.87
C ASN A 406 22.46 -13.89 19.63
N LEU A 407 21.33 -13.41 19.11
CA LEU A 407 20.72 -13.84 17.86
C LEU A 407 21.14 -12.89 16.74
N VAL A 408 21.09 -13.36 15.49
CA VAL A 408 21.35 -12.50 14.33
C VAL A 408 20.33 -11.35 14.28
N THR A 409 20.80 -10.13 13.98
CA THR A 409 19.92 -8.96 14.00
C THR A 409 19.07 -8.91 12.74
N PHE A 410 17.76 -8.73 12.90
CA PHE A 410 16.81 -8.55 11.81
C PHE A 410 16.63 -7.07 11.48
N TYR A 411 16.97 -6.67 10.25
CA TYR A 411 16.77 -5.29 9.79
C TYR A 411 15.39 -5.07 9.16
N GLY A 412 14.87 -6.09 8.48
CA GLY A 412 13.58 -6.02 7.80
C GLY A 412 13.48 -7.02 6.66
N SER A 413 12.36 -7.00 5.96
CA SER A 413 12.14 -7.82 4.77
C SER A 413 11.47 -7.01 3.66
N GLU A 414 11.66 -7.48 2.42
CA GLU A 414 11.04 -6.91 1.22
C GLU A 414 10.43 -8.03 0.38
N SER A 415 9.28 -7.76 -0.23
CA SER A 415 8.63 -8.66 -1.20
C SER A 415 8.74 -8.07 -2.59
N HIS A 416 9.23 -8.84 -3.56
CA HIS A 416 9.29 -8.38 -4.95
C HIS A 416 9.27 -9.56 -5.93
N LYS A 417 8.36 -9.49 -6.91
CA LYS A 417 8.21 -10.48 -7.99
C LYS A 417 8.10 -11.93 -7.50
N GLY A 418 7.33 -12.18 -6.43
CA GLY A 418 7.14 -13.52 -5.88
C GLY A 418 8.32 -14.04 -5.04
N CYS A 419 9.30 -13.19 -4.71
CA CYS A 419 10.39 -13.51 -3.80
C CYS A 419 10.29 -12.69 -2.52
N LEU A 420 10.58 -13.34 -1.40
CA LEU A 420 10.78 -12.72 -0.10
C LEU A 420 12.28 -12.58 0.18
N TYR A 421 12.71 -11.37 0.53
CA TYR A 421 14.09 -11.05 0.88
C TYR A 421 14.17 -10.69 2.36
N VAL A 422 14.84 -11.52 3.16
CA VAL A 422 15.00 -11.31 4.61
C VAL A 422 16.40 -10.74 4.87
N CYS A 423 16.47 -9.53 5.42
CA CYS A 423 17.71 -8.79 5.62
C CYS A 423 18.22 -8.91 7.07
N LEU A 424 19.43 -9.45 7.22
CA LEU A 424 20.05 -9.81 8.48
C LEU A 424 21.42 -9.12 8.66
N SER A 425 21.91 -9.02 9.89
CA SER A 425 23.30 -8.60 10.14
C SER A 425 24.29 -9.51 9.43
N LEU A 426 25.21 -8.89 8.68
CA LEU A 426 26.29 -9.58 7.99
C LEU A 426 27.34 -10.06 9.00
N CYS A 427 27.73 -11.33 8.88
CA CYS A 427 28.78 -11.96 9.69
C CYS A 427 29.95 -12.40 8.79
N GLU A 428 31.11 -12.63 9.39
CA GLU A 428 32.37 -12.88 8.65
C GLU A 428 32.54 -14.34 8.24
N GLN A 429 32.04 -15.28 9.06
CA GLN A 429 32.19 -16.72 8.85
C GLN A 429 31.25 -17.51 9.80
N THR A 430 31.07 -18.78 9.51
CA THR A 430 30.42 -19.74 10.41
C THR A 430 31.40 -20.28 11.46
N LEU A 431 30.88 -20.87 12.53
CA LEU A 431 31.70 -21.56 13.52
C LEU A 431 32.42 -22.76 12.90
N GLU A 432 31.78 -23.50 11.98
CA GLU A 432 32.44 -24.61 11.28
C GLU A 432 33.69 -24.14 10.51
N GLU A 433 33.57 -23.07 9.73
CA GLU A 433 34.69 -22.48 8.99
C GLU A 433 35.80 -21.99 9.91
N HIS A 434 35.42 -21.38 11.04
CA HIS A 434 36.36 -20.93 12.05
C HIS A 434 37.14 -22.10 12.66
N LEU A 435 36.45 -23.16 13.09
CA LEU A 435 37.08 -24.35 13.66
C LEU A 435 37.97 -25.07 12.65
N ALA A 436 37.58 -25.11 11.37
CA ALA A 436 38.37 -25.71 10.31
C ALA A 436 39.73 -24.99 10.12
N LYS A 437 39.76 -23.66 10.26
CA LYS A 437 41.00 -22.87 10.14
C LYS A 437 42.00 -23.13 11.29
N HIS A 438 41.51 -23.47 12.47
CA HIS A 438 42.32 -23.63 13.69
C HIS A 438 42.60 -25.11 14.05
N LYS A 439 42.24 -26.05 13.17
CA LYS A 439 42.30 -27.51 13.41
C LYS A 439 43.71 -28.12 13.52
N GLY A 440 44.76 -27.29 13.67
CA GLY A 440 46.15 -27.72 13.73
C GLY A 440 47.08 -26.82 14.55
N GLU A 441 46.54 -25.81 15.24
CA GLU A 441 47.31 -25.04 16.21
C GLU A 441 47.45 -25.88 17.49
N ALA A 442 48.68 -26.07 17.97
CA ALA A 442 48.93 -26.85 19.17
C ALA A 442 48.20 -26.16 20.34
N VAL A 443 47.19 -26.83 20.89
CA VAL A 443 46.59 -26.43 22.16
C VAL A 443 47.67 -26.72 23.21
N ASP A 444 48.50 -25.71 23.51
CA ASP A 444 49.24 -25.70 24.77
C ASP A 444 48.21 -25.95 25.89
N ASN A 445 48.61 -26.62 26.98
CA ASN A 445 47.75 -27.08 28.10
C ASN A 445 47.02 -25.94 28.88
N GLU A 446 46.67 -24.84 28.22
CA GLU A 446 45.84 -23.75 28.69
C GLU A 446 44.35 -23.99 28.41
N GLU A 447 43.50 -23.42 29.26
CA GLU A 447 42.04 -23.48 29.14
C GLU A 447 41.58 -22.92 27.78
N ASP A 448 40.71 -23.64 27.07
CA ASP A 448 40.11 -23.16 25.81
C ASP A 448 39.03 -22.10 26.11
N VAL A 449 39.52 -20.90 26.42
CA VAL A 449 38.72 -19.71 26.71
C VAL A 449 37.80 -19.37 25.53
N PHE A 450 38.23 -19.69 24.31
CA PHE A 450 37.46 -19.42 23.09
C PHE A 450 36.22 -20.31 23.01
N ALA A 451 36.37 -21.63 23.13
CA ALA A 451 35.25 -22.57 23.16
C ALA A 451 34.26 -22.24 24.28
N ARG A 452 34.76 -21.91 25.47
CA ARG A 452 33.91 -21.50 26.60
C ARG A 452 33.08 -20.26 26.30
N ASN A 453 33.66 -19.24 25.66
CA ASN A 453 32.96 -18.00 25.32
C ASN A 453 31.92 -18.20 24.21
N ILE A 454 32.20 -19.07 23.23
CA ILE A 454 31.23 -19.44 22.20
C ILE A 454 30.04 -20.15 22.83
N LEU A 455 30.29 -21.21 23.59
CA LEU A 455 29.23 -21.98 24.24
C LEU A 455 28.37 -21.07 25.13
N LEU A 456 29.00 -20.22 25.95
CA LEU A 456 28.27 -19.26 26.78
C LEU A 456 27.37 -18.33 25.94
N SER A 457 27.83 -17.92 24.77
CA SER A 457 27.07 -17.04 23.88
C SER A 457 25.89 -17.77 23.22
N VAL A 458 26.10 -19.02 22.77
CA VAL A 458 25.06 -19.90 22.22
C VAL A 458 24.01 -20.22 23.29
N PHE A 459 24.42 -20.55 24.51
CA PHE A 459 23.50 -20.80 25.63
C PHE A 459 22.63 -19.57 25.92
N ARG A 460 23.21 -18.38 25.94
CA ARG A 460 22.45 -17.13 26.10
C ARG A 460 21.45 -16.93 24.96
N ALA A 461 21.85 -17.20 23.71
CA ALA A 461 20.98 -17.10 22.55
C ALA A 461 19.78 -18.05 22.66
N LEU A 462 20.01 -19.32 23.03
CA LEU A 462 18.95 -20.31 23.20
C LEU A 462 18.01 -19.96 24.36
N VAL A 463 18.54 -19.51 25.50
CA VAL A 463 17.72 -19.06 26.64
C VAL A 463 16.83 -17.90 26.23
N GLU A 464 17.36 -16.94 25.48
CA GLU A 464 16.57 -15.82 24.97
C GLU A 464 15.51 -16.28 23.96
N LEU A 465 15.87 -17.15 23.02
CA LEU A 465 14.96 -17.70 22.03
C LEU A 465 13.79 -18.43 22.69
N HIS A 466 14.08 -19.30 23.66
CA HIS A 466 13.07 -20.11 24.35
C HIS A 466 12.19 -19.28 25.28
N LEU A 467 12.79 -18.47 26.15
CA LEU A 467 12.06 -17.82 27.24
C LEU A 467 11.52 -16.43 26.89
N SER A 468 12.23 -15.68 26.03
CA SER A 468 11.86 -14.30 25.68
C SER A 468 11.12 -14.23 24.35
N CYS A 469 11.57 -14.99 23.35
CA CYS A 469 10.95 -15.00 22.02
C CYS A 469 9.80 -16.03 21.95
N GLY A 470 9.89 -17.13 22.71
CA GLY A 470 8.89 -18.19 22.73
C GLY A 470 8.99 -19.12 21.51
N TYR A 471 10.21 -19.37 21.02
CA TYR A 471 10.48 -20.26 19.89
C TYR A 471 11.51 -21.32 20.28
N SER A 472 11.52 -22.45 19.59
CA SER A 472 12.63 -23.40 19.56
C SER A 472 13.33 -23.37 18.20
N HIS A 473 14.64 -23.61 18.17
CA HIS A 473 15.47 -23.48 16.97
C HIS A 473 15.34 -24.68 16.01
N GLN A 474 15.33 -25.90 16.56
CA GLN A 474 15.18 -27.18 15.85
C GLN A 474 16.32 -27.57 14.88
N ASP A 475 17.33 -26.72 14.70
CA ASP A 475 18.40 -26.94 13.71
C ASP A 475 19.74 -26.36 14.20
N LEU A 476 20.10 -26.69 15.44
CA LEU A 476 21.33 -26.21 16.05
C LEU A 476 22.52 -27.01 15.50
N GLN A 477 23.33 -26.35 14.68
CA GLN A 477 24.54 -26.90 14.07
C GLN A 477 25.61 -25.82 13.89
N PRO A 478 26.91 -26.17 13.76
CA PRO A 478 27.99 -25.18 13.69
C PRO A 478 27.89 -24.21 12.50
N GLN A 479 27.21 -24.60 11.42
CA GLN A 479 26.94 -23.74 10.26
C GLN A 479 25.96 -22.60 10.58
N ASN A 480 25.05 -22.81 11.54
CA ASN A 480 24.02 -21.87 11.97
C ASN A 480 24.50 -20.94 13.11
N ILE A 481 25.74 -21.11 13.53
CA ILE A 481 26.43 -20.26 14.51
C ILE A 481 27.40 -19.37 13.75
N LEU A 482 27.12 -18.08 13.72
CA LEU A 482 27.88 -17.09 12.96
C LEU A 482 28.80 -16.28 13.88
N ILE A 483 29.92 -15.83 13.34
CA ILE A 483 30.89 -14.96 14.03
C ILE A 483 30.93 -13.61 13.31
N ASP A 484 30.59 -12.53 14.02
CA ASP A 484 30.60 -11.18 13.46
C ASP A 484 32.01 -10.55 13.45
N SER A 485 32.15 -9.36 12.85
CA SER A 485 33.43 -8.64 12.72
C SER A 485 34.07 -8.24 14.05
N LYS A 486 33.33 -8.32 15.17
CA LYS A 486 33.82 -8.09 16.53
C LYS A 486 34.11 -9.39 17.27
N ASN A 487 34.11 -10.53 16.56
CA ASN A 487 34.23 -11.88 17.11
C ASN A 487 33.09 -12.27 18.08
N ALA A 488 31.93 -11.59 18.01
CA ALA A 488 30.76 -11.99 18.79
C ALA A 488 29.98 -13.08 18.05
N VAL A 489 29.46 -14.03 18.83
CA VAL A 489 28.73 -15.19 18.31
C VAL A 489 27.25 -14.85 18.18
N ARG A 490 26.68 -15.15 17.01
CA ARG A 490 25.28 -14.95 16.67
C ARG A 490 24.65 -16.27 16.22
N LEU A 491 23.54 -16.66 16.84
CA LEU A 491 22.74 -17.78 16.36
C LEU A 491 21.80 -17.29 15.24
N ALA A 492 21.71 -18.03 14.14
CA ALA A 492 20.98 -17.69 12.93
C ALA A 492 20.25 -18.91 12.34
N ASP A 493 19.53 -18.71 11.24
CA ASP A 493 18.81 -19.75 10.49
C ASP A 493 17.57 -20.30 11.22
N PHE A 494 16.50 -19.51 11.23
CA PHE A 494 15.27 -19.81 11.99
C PHE A 494 14.12 -20.35 11.11
N ASP A 495 14.37 -20.74 9.87
CA ASP A 495 13.31 -21.20 8.97
C ASP A 495 12.67 -22.54 9.38
N ASN A 496 13.37 -23.31 10.22
CA ASN A 496 12.88 -24.53 10.87
C ASN A 496 12.30 -24.28 12.28
N SER A 497 12.29 -23.02 12.75
CA SER A 497 11.85 -22.70 14.10
C SER A 497 10.37 -23.03 14.33
N ILE A 498 10.06 -23.38 15.58
CA ILE A 498 8.70 -23.71 16.01
C ILE A 498 8.32 -22.77 17.15
N LYS A 499 7.15 -22.12 17.01
CA LYS A 499 6.58 -21.32 18.09
C LYS A 499 6.16 -22.24 19.23
N TRP A 500 6.69 -22.00 20.41
CA TRP A 500 6.47 -22.87 21.56
C TRP A 500 5.01 -22.82 22.01
N ALA A 501 4.34 -23.98 21.97
CA ALA A 501 2.94 -24.15 22.37
C ALA A 501 2.77 -24.80 23.76
N GLY A 502 3.86 -24.93 24.53
CA GLY A 502 3.85 -25.56 25.86
C GLY A 502 4.23 -27.04 25.90
N GLU A 503 4.66 -27.63 24.78
CA GLU A 503 5.15 -29.02 24.75
C GLU A 503 6.64 -29.13 25.14
N PRO A 504 7.02 -29.97 26.12
CA PRO A 504 8.41 -30.09 26.58
C PRO A 504 9.39 -30.62 25.53
N GLY A 505 8.92 -31.52 24.63
CA GLY A 505 9.78 -32.23 23.67
C GLY A 505 10.47 -31.33 22.65
N GLN A 506 9.88 -30.18 22.32
CA GLN A 506 10.42 -29.22 21.36
C GLN A 506 11.68 -28.51 21.90
N ILE A 507 11.73 -28.26 23.21
CA ILE A 507 12.90 -27.66 23.88
C ILE A 507 13.97 -28.72 24.16
N THR A 508 13.57 -29.96 24.46
CA THR A 508 14.50 -31.08 24.71
C THR A 508 15.42 -31.33 23.51
N SER A 509 14.91 -31.24 22.28
CA SER A 509 15.72 -31.43 21.07
C SER A 509 16.83 -30.37 20.93
N ASP A 510 16.56 -29.10 21.24
CA ASP A 510 17.59 -28.05 21.19
C ASP A 510 18.68 -28.27 22.27
N LEU A 511 18.28 -28.76 23.45
CA LEU A 511 19.18 -29.02 24.58
C LEU A 511 20.05 -30.26 24.40
N GLU A 512 19.54 -31.29 23.71
CA GLU A 512 20.30 -32.49 23.36
C GLU A 512 21.30 -32.22 22.23
N ASN A 513 20.90 -31.47 21.20
CA ASN A 513 21.78 -31.07 20.10
C ASN A 513 22.92 -30.16 20.59
N GLY A 514 22.66 -29.24 21.52
CA GLY A 514 23.68 -28.39 22.14
C GLY A 514 24.64 -29.09 23.10
N ARG A 515 24.41 -30.37 23.44
CA ARG A 515 25.29 -31.19 24.29
C ARG A 515 26.24 -32.10 23.51
N HIS A 516 25.94 -32.38 22.25
CA HIS A 516 26.64 -33.37 21.42
C HIS A 516 27.59 -32.75 20.38
N GLN A 517 27.50 -31.44 20.18
CA GLN A 517 28.43 -30.63 19.37
C GLN A 517 29.33 -29.82 20.29
#